data_AF-A0A8J9S5W5-F1
#
_entry.id   AF-A0A8J9S5W5-F1
#
_cell.length_a   1.000
_cell.length_b   1.000
_cell.length_c   1.000
_cell.angle_alpha   90.00
_cell.angle_beta   90.00
_cell.angle_gamma   90.00
#
_symmetry.space_group_name_H-M   'P 1'
#
loop_
_entity.id
_entity.type
_entity.pdbx_description
1 polymer ?
#
loop_
_entity_poly.entity_id
_entity_poly.type
_entity_poly.pdbx_seq_one_letter_code
_entity_poly.pdbx_strand_id
1 'polypeptide(L)'
;LETDHEILVKKIETIKGIMLGLDVGSKVDNLLHEWIEYQDMMLPHLLEEEEVGLPLFRSYFEPKAAAKITQKIARQASRLEMGSFVYFLGTEKFRSMFMKNEGIPDFVWFIMFKRSHKIFVQQFITNVEALTSGTAPTEPKCGSCNIL
;
A
#
# COMPACT_ATOMS: atom_id res chain seq x y z
N LEU A 1 5.57 19.75 4.45
CA LEU A 1 4.84 18.54 4.88
C LEU A 1 3.34 18.61 4.58
N GLU A 2 2.54 19.52 5.13
CA GLU A 2 1.09 19.52 4.81
C GLU A 2 0.75 20.17 3.45
N THR A 3 1.48 21.20 3.02
CA THR A 3 1.15 21.95 1.79
C THR A 3 1.43 21.13 0.52
N ASP A 4 2.41 20.25 0.57
CA ASP A 4 2.78 19.29 -0.47
C ASP A 4 1.78 18.12 -0.56
N HIS A 5 1.14 17.72 0.54
CA HIS A 5 0.10 16.68 0.54
C HIS A 5 -1.07 17.04 -0.38
N GLU A 6 -1.54 18.29 -0.36
CA GLU A 6 -2.65 18.72 -1.23
C GLU A 6 -2.31 18.54 -2.72
N ILE A 7 -1.07 18.85 -3.10
CA ILE A 7 -0.61 18.75 -4.49
C ILE A 7 -0.49 17.28 -4.90
N LEU A 8 0.09 16.45 -4.04
CA LEU A 8 0.21 15.00 -4.25
C LEU A 8 -1.17 14.33 -4.39
N VAL A 9 -2.12 14.68 -3.51
CA VAL A 9 -3.51 14.18 -3.57
C VAL A 9 -4.18 14.61 -4.87
N LYS A 10 -4.02 15.86 -5.30
CA LYS A 10 -4.56 16.33 -6.57
C LYS A 10 -3.96 15.59 -7.77
N LYS A 11 -2.66 15.29 -7.72
CA LYS A 11 -1.97 14.56 -8.78
C LYS A 11 -2.46 13.12 -8.90
N ILE A 12 -2.64 12.40 -7.79
CA ILE A 12 -3.17 11.03 -7.84
C ILE A 12 -4.64 10.97 -8.30
N GLU A 13 -5.47 11.97 -7.96
CA GLU A 13 -6.83 12.07 -8.51
C GLU A 13 -6.83 12.36 -10.02
N THR A 14 -5.85 13.11 -10.53
CA THR A 14 -5.67 13.33 -11.98
C THR A 14 -5.33 12.02 -12.69
N ILE A 15 -4.36 11.27 -12.16
CA ILE A 15 -3.99 9.94 -12.66
C ILE A 15 -5.19 9.00 -12.68
N LYS A 16 -5.96 8.96 -11.59
CA LYS A 16 -7.18 8.15 -11.47
C LYS A 16 -8.22 8.54 -12.51
N GLY A 17 -8.42 9.82 -12.78
CA GLY A 17 -9.29 10.30 -13.85
C GLY A 17 -8.88 9.78 -15.22
N ILE A 18 -7.59 9.79 -15.53
CA ILE A 18 -7.05 9.24 -16.79
C ILE A 18 -7.30 7.73 -16.85
N MET A 19 -6.99 6.99 -15.79
CA MET A 19 -7.19 5.55 -15.72
C MET A 19 -8.64 5.13 -15.96
N LEU A 20 -9.60 5.87 -15.40
CA LEU A 20 -11.03 5.60 -15.57
C LEU A 20 -11.52 5.88 -16.99
N GLY A 21 -10.80 6.69 -17.77
CA GLY A 21 -11.10 6.99 -19.16
C GLY A 21 -10.38 6.08 -20.17
N LEU A 22 -9.66 5.05 -19.73
CA LEU A 22 -8.95 4.13 -20.62
C LEU A 22 -9.88 3.04 -21.16
N ASP A 23 -9.94 2.94 -22.49
CA ASP A 23 -10.57 1.84 -23.22
C ASP A 23 -9.55 0.90 -23.87
N VAL A 24 -10.00 -0.28 -24.31
CA VAL A 24 -9.16 -1.22 -25.07
C VAL A 24 -8.61 -0.53 -26.32
N GLY A 25 -7.28 -0.57 -26.48
CA GLY A 25 -6.58 0.09 -27.60
C GLY A 25 -6.17 1.54 -27.33
N SER A 26 -6.47 2.08 -26.15
CA SER A 26 -5.99 3.41 -25.74
C SER A 26 -4.47 3.47 -25.66
N LYS A 27 -3.91 4.62 -26.04
CA LYS A 27 -2.51 4.93 -25.73
C LYS A 27 -2.38 5.32 -24.28
N VAL A 28 -1.28 4.91 -23.65
CA VAL A 28 -1.02 5.16 -22.21
C VAL A 28 0.06 6.22 -21.98
N ASP A 29 0.49 6.94 -23.03
CA ASP A 29 1.57 7.94 -22.94
C ASP A 29 1.28 9.02 -21.89
N ASN A 30 0.05 9.54 -21.87
CA ASN A 30 -0.37 10.55 -20.90
C ASN A 30 -0.38 10.00 -19.47
N LEU A 31 -0.85 8.76 -19.29
CA LEU A 31 -0.83 8.10 -17.98
C LEU A 31 0.61 7.93 -17.49
N LEU A 32 1.51 7.48 -18.37
CA LEU A 32 2.93 7.32 -18.04
C LEU A 32 3.58 8.65 -17.66
N HIS A 33 3.32 9.70 -18.43
CA HIS A 33 3.84 11.04 -18.14
C HIS A 33 3.41 11.54 -16.75
N GLU A 34 2.10 11.48 -16.46
CA GLU A 34 1.55 11.90 -15.16
C GLU A 34 2.07 11.05 -14.01
N TRP A 35 2.28 9.75 -14.23
CA TRP A 35 2.84 8.83 -13.23
C TRP A 35 4.30 9.14 -12.90
N ILE A 36 5.12 9.45 -13.90
CA ILE A 36 6.52 9.86 -13.71
C ILE A 36 6.56 11.15 -12.88
N GLU A 37 5.76 12.15 -13.24
CA GLU A 37 5.72 13.40 -12.47
C GLU A 37 5.26 13.16 -11.02
N TYR A 38 4.25 12.31 -10.80
CA TYR A 38 3.83 11.95 -9.45
C TYR A 38 4.95 11.27 -8.67
N GLN A 39 5.70 10.36 -9.30
CA GLN A 39 6.85 9.71 -8.67
C GLN A 39 7.94 10.72 -8.29
N ASP A 40 8.27 11.65 -9.19
CA ASP A 40 9.28 12.70 -8.96
C ASP A 40 8.89 13.63 -7.82
N MET A 41 7.59 13.79 -7.54
CA MET A 41 7.08 14.53 -6.38
C MET A 41 7.04 13.68 -5.10
N MET A 42 6.60 12.42 -5.19
CA MET A 42 6.44 11.53 -4.04
C MET A 42 7.76 11.13 -3.41
N LEU A 43 8.79 10.88 -4.22
CA LEU A 43 10.05 10.36 -3.69
C LEU A 43 10.75 11.36 -2.75
N PRO A 44 10.95 12.64 -3.12
CA PRO A 44 11.50 13.64 -2.20
C PRO A 44 10.64 13.83 -0.95
N HIS A 45 9.31 13.81 -1.10
CA HIS A 45 8.38 13.93 0.01
C HIS A 45 8.55 12.80 1.05
N LEU A 46 8.56 11.54 0.58
CA LEU A 46 8.77 10.38 1.46
C LEU A 46 10.17 10.38 2.10
N LEU A 47 11.19 10.85 1.38
CA LEU A 47 12.54 10.99 1.94
C LEU A 47 12.58 12.05 3.06
N GLU A 48 11.89 13.18 2.89
CA GLU A 48 11.76 14.17 3.96
C GLU A 48 11.04 13.59 5.19
N GLU A 49 9.95 12.85 4.98
CA GLU A 49 9.23 12.19 6.08
C GLU A 49 10.11 11.17 6.81
N GLU A 50 10.87 10.33 6.08
CA GLU A 50 11.71 9.28 6.69
C GLU A 50 12.95 9.86 7.40
N GLU A 51 13.62 10.86 6.81
CA GLU A 51 14.88 11.40 7.33
C GLU A 51 14.68 12.53 8.35
N VAL A 52 13.54 13.22 8.32
CA VAL A 52 13.28 14.37 9.20
C VAL A 52 12.03 14.15 10.04
N GLY A 53 10.89 13.87 9.41
CA GLY A 53 9.60 13.73 10.08
C GLY A 53 9.58 12.65 11.15
N LEU A 54 9.96 11.42 10.80
CA LEU A 54 9.96 10.27 11.70
C LEU A 54 11.01 10.39 12.82
N PRO A 55 12.25 10.85 12.59
CA PRO A 55 13.20 11.11 13.66
C PRO A 55 12.71 12.17 14.64
N LEU A 56 12.16 13.29 14.15
CA LEU A 56 11.59 14.31 15.03
C LEU A 56 10.42 13.73 15.83
N PHE A 57 9.50 13.01 15.19
CA PHE A 57 8.41 12.33 15.87
C PHE A 57 8.92 11.41 17.00
N ARG A 58 9.92 10.57 16.73
CA ARG A 58 10.52 9.69 17.74
C ARG A 58 11.24 10.44 18.87
N SER A 59 11.75 11.65 18.61
CA SER A 59 12.44 12.47 19.62
C SER A 59 11.48 13.19 20.58
N TYR A 60 10.27 13.53 20.12
CA TYR A 60 9.29 14.30 20.90
C TYR A 60 8.18 13.44 21.51
N PHE A 61 7.92 12.25 20.96
CA PHE A 61 6.82 11.39 21.40
C PHE A 61 7.32 10.07 21.99
N GLU A 62 6.77 9.73 23.16
CA GLU A 62 6.99 8.44 23.80
C GLU A 62 6.54 7.28 22.90
N PRO A 63 7.31 6.17 22.82
CA PRO A 63 6.93 5.01 22.01
C PRO A 63 5.52 4.49 22.29
N LYS A 64 5.05 4.58 23.55
CA LYS A 64 3.69 4.16 23.93
C LYS A 64 2.60 5.03 23.30
N ALA A 65 2.85 6.33 23.15
CA ALA A 65 1.91 7.24 22.50
C ALA A 65 1.85 6.96 21.00
N ALA A 66 3.01 6.74 20.37
CA ALA A 66 3.12 6.34 18.97
C ALA A 66 2.37 5.03 18.69
N ALA A 67 2.63 3.98 19.48
CA ALA A 67 2.00 2.67 19.32
C ALA A 67 0.46 2.74 19.32
N LYS A 68 -0.14 3.60 20.16
CA LYS A 68 -1.60 3.79 20.19
C LYS A 68 -2.15 4.32 18.86
N ILE A 69 -1.44 5.27 18.24
CA ILE A 69 -1.84 5.85 16.95
C ILE A 69 -1.61 4.84 15.83
N THR A 70 -0.44 4.19 15.79
CA THR A 70 -0.13 3.14 14.82
C THR A 70 -1.16 2.01 14.86
N GLN A 71 -1.56 1.55 16.05
CA GLN A 71 -2.61 0.55 16.20
C GLN A 71 -3.98 1.03 15.72
N LYS A 72 -4.32 2.30 15.93
CA LYS A 72 -5.56 2.87 15.41
C LYS A 72 -5.56 2.85 13.87
N ILE A 73 -4.46 3.26 13.24
CA ILE A 73 -4.30 3.26 11.79
C ILE A 73 -4.37 1.81 11.25
N ALA A 74 -3.63 0.89 11.87
CA ALA A 74 -3.61 -0.52 11.47
C ALA A 74 -5.00 -1.19 11.55
N ARG A 75 -5.85 -0.78 12.50
CA ARG A 75 -7.24 -1.27 12.62
C ARG A 75 -8.17 -0.72 11.53
N GLN A 76 -7.84 0.43 10.96
CA GLN A 76 -8.62 1.07 9.90
C GLN A 76 -8.17 0.62 8.50
N ALA A 77 -6.95 0.07 8.39
CA ALA A 77 -6.42 -0.43 7.13
C ALA A 77 -7.30 -1.54 6.55
N SER A 78 -7.63 -1.41 5.28
CA SER A 78 -8.27 -2.45 4.48
C SER A 78 -7.39 -3.70 4.37
N ARG A 79 -7.99 -4.81 3.96
CA ARG A 79 -7.24 -6.06 3.71
C ARG A 79 -6.20 -5.90 2.61
N LEU A 80 -6.43 -5.02 1.64
CA LEU A 80 -5.50 -4.71 0.56
C LEU A 80 -4.29 -3.95 1.10
N GLU A 81 -4.52 -2.85 1.83
CA GLU A 81 -3.45 -2.03 2.41
C GLU A 81 -2.60 -2.86 3.38
N MET A 82 -3.24 -3.62 4.29
CA MET A 82 -2.52 -4.49 5.20
C MET A 82 -1.75 -5.60 4.46
N GLY A 83 -2.32 -6.14 3.38
CA GLY A 83 -1.65 -7.12 2.54
C GLY A 83 -0.42 -6.56 1.85
N SER A 84 -0.50 -5.32 1.36
CA SER A 84 0.62 -4.60 0.74
C SER A 84 1.76 -4.38 1.73
N PHE A 85 1.43 -3.99 2.96
CA PHE A 85 2.41 -3.79 4.02
C PHE A 85 3.16 -5.09 4.35
N VAL A 86 2.44 -6.21 4.49
CA VAL A 86 3.07 -7.53 4.72
C VAL A 86 3.97 -7.94 3.55
N TYR A 87 3.54 -7.65 2.30
CA TYR A 87 4.28 -8.02 1.10
C TYR A 87 5.61 -7.27 1.02
N PHE A 88 5.59 -5.94 1.12
CA PHE A 88 6.79 -5.11 0.97
C PHE A 88 7.74 -5.20 2.18
N LEU A 89 7.22 -5.36 3.39
CA LEU A 89 8.08 -5.60 4.57
C LEU A 89 8.72 -6.99 4.53
N GLY A 90 8.05 -7.94 3.88
CA GLY A 90 8.41 -9.36 3.85
C GLY A 90 7.80 -10.12 5.02
N THR A 91 7.23 -11.28 4.71
CA THR A 91 6.47 -12.10 5.69
C THR A 91 7.29 -12.49 6.93
N GLU A 92 8.59 -12.74 6.77
CA GLU A 92 9.48 -13.09 7.88
C GLU A 92 9.72 -11.89 8.81
N LYS A 93 10.11 -10.73 8.27
CA LYS A 93 10.32 -9.51 9.05
C LYS A 93 9.03 -9.04 9.72
N PHE A 94 7.90 -9.13 9.00
CA PHE A 94 6.59 -8.80 9.55
C PHE A 94 6.27 -9.65 10.80
N ARG A 95 6.48 -10.98 10.73
CA ARG A 95 6.20 -11.88 11.85
C ARG A 95 7.23 -11.78 12.98
N SER A 96 8.51 -11.70 12.64
CA SER A 96 9.61 -11.75 13.61
C SER A 96 9.88 -10.42 14.30
N MET A 97 9.62 -9.29 13.64
CA MET A 97 9.86 -7.94 14.17
C MET A 97 8.57 -7.20 14.46
N PHE A 98 7.73 -6.95 13.44
CA PHE A 98 6.56 -6.08 13.59
C PHE A 98 5.54 -6.66 14.57
N MET A 99 5.11 -7.91 14.38
CA MET A 99 4.13 -8.55 15.28
C MET A 99 4.65 -8.64 16.71
N LYS A 100 5.94 -8.92 16.92
CA LYS A 100 6.53 -8.98 18.27
C LYS A 100 6.58 -7.61 18.93
N ASN A 101 7.02 -6.58 18.20
CA ASN A 101 7.14 -5.22 18.72
C ASN A 101 5.77 -4.64 19.08
N GLU A 102 4.74 -4.94 18.29
CA GLU A 102 3.37 -4.49 18.52
C GLU A 102 2.59 -5.39 19.50
N GLY A 103 3.21 -6.44 20.04
CA GLY A 103 2.57 -7.38 20.97
C GLY A 103 1.40 -8.15 20.34
N ILE A 104 1.43 -8.37 19.03
CA ILE A 104 0.38 -9.06 18.29
C ILE A 104 0.59 -10.58 18.41
N PRO A 105 -0.39 -11.34 18.93
CA PRO A 105 -0.24 -12.79 19.08
C PRO A 105 -0.01 -13.51 17.75
N ASP A 106 0.83 -14.54 17.75
CA ASP A 106 1.20 -15.29 16.54
C ASP A 106 0.00 -15.88 15.78
N PHE A 107 -1.06 -16.28 16.48
CA PHE A 107 -2.26 -16.82 15.81
C PHE A 107 -2.95 -15.78 14.92
N VAL A 108 -2.77 -14.48 15.19
CA VAL A 108 -3.32 -13.37 14.39
C VAL A 108 -2.81 -13.42 12.95
N TRP A 109 -1.59 -13.94 12.75
CA TRP A 109 -1.03 -14.21 11.42
C TRP A 109 -2.00 -15.06 10.58
N PHE A 110 -2.49 -16.16 11.14
CA PHE A 110 -3.29 -17.12 10.40
C PHE A 110 -4.72 -16.64 10.15
N ILE A 111 -5.31 -15.91 11.11
CA ILE A 111 -6.70 -15.42 10.99
C ILE A 111 -6.83 -14.19 10.09
N MET A 112 -5.79 -13.33 10.02
CA MET A 112 -5.92 -12.01 9.39
C MET A 112 -4.81 -11.73 8.37
N PHE A 113 -3.54 -11.71 8.79
CA PHE A 113 -2.47 -11.17 7.95
C PHE A 113 -2.13 -12.08 6.77
N LYS A 114 -2.09 -13.40 6.96
CA LYS A 114 -1.85 -14.37 5.89
C LYS A 114 -2.88 -14.25 4.76
N ARG A 115 -4.15 -14.05 5.13
CA ARG A 115 -5.24 -13.85 4.16
C ARG A 115 -5.11 -12.50 3.45
N SER A 116 -4.82 -11.43 4.18
CA SER A 116 -4.64 -10.08 3.63
C SER A 116 -3.49 -10.03 2.63
N HIS A 117 -2.33 -10.60 3.00
CA HIS A 117 -1.18 -10.78 2.11
C HIS A 117 -1.57 -11.53 0.82
N LYS A 118 -2.27 -12.67 0.95
CA LYS A 118 -2.73 -13.44 -0.20
C LYS A 118 -3.66 -12.62 -1.11
N ILE A 119 -4.60 -11.88 -0.53
CA ILE A 119 -5.53 -11.02 -1.29
C ILE A 119 -4.74 -9.98 -2.09
N PHE A 120 -3.79 -9.29 -1.46
CA PHE A 120 -2.95 -8.30 -2.14
C PHE A 120 -2.13 -8.90 -3.28
N VAL A 121 -1.47 -10.05 -3.04
CA VAL A 121 -0.72 -10.73 -4.10
C VAL A 121 -1.63 -11.09 -5.28
N GLN A 122 -2.80 -11.66 -5.01
CA GLN A 122 -3.72 -12.09 -6.07
C GLN A 122 -4.35 -10.93 -6.84
N GLN A 123 -4.73 -9.85 -6.15
CA GLN A 123 -5.45 -8.73 -6.77
C GLN A 123 -4.52 -7.67 -7.36
N PHE A 124 -3.28 -7.59 -6.89
CA PHE A 124 -2.35 -6.54 -7.31
C PHE A 124 -1.11 -7.13 -7.98
N ILE A 125 -0.29 -7.89 -7.26
CA ILE A 125 1.00 -8.40 -7.76
C ILE A 125 0.84 -9.27 -8.99
N THR A 126 -0.13 -10.20 -9.00
CA THR A 126 -0.37 -11.06 -10.18
C THR A 126 -0.73 -10.25 -11.42
N ASN A 127 -1.46 -9.14 -11.28
CA ASN A 127 -1.80 -8.26 -12.40
C ASN A 127 -0.56 -7.49 -12.89
N VAL A 128 0.27 -7.00 -11.98
CA VAL A 128 1.54 -6.34 -12.32
C VAL A 128 2.49 -7.31 -13.02
N GLU A 129 2.66 -8.52 -12.49
CA GLU A 129 3.47 -9.57 -13.10
C GLU A 129 2.99 -9.87 -14.51
N ALA A 130 1.68 -10.10 -14.69
CA ALA A 130 1.08 -10.36 -15.99
C ALA A 130 1.36 -9.26 -17.03
N LEU A 131 1.28 -7.98 -16.61
CA LEU A 131 1.64 -6.84 -17.45
C LEU A 131 3.13 -6.86 -17.83
N THR A 132 4.02 -7.11 -16.87
CA THR A 132 5.47 -7.14 -17.13
C THR A 132 5.92 -8.32 -17.98
N SER A 133 5.24 -9.47 -17.90
CA SER A 133 5.53 -10.68 -18.68
C SER A 133 4.81 -10.74 -20.03
N GLY A 134 3.90 -9.79 -20.31
CA GLY A 134 3.09 -9.78 -21.53
C GLY A 134 2.05 -10.91 -21.59
N THR A 135 1.69 -11.49 -20.46
CA THR A 135 0.66 -12.56 -20.38
C THR A 135 -0.66 -11.98 -19.91
N ALA A 136 -1.79 -12.54 -20.35
CA ALA A 136 -3.09 -12.11 -19.86
C ALA A 136 -3.20 -12.33 -18.33
N PRO A 137 -3.79 -11.40 -17.57
CA PRO A 137 -4.07 -11.61 -16.16
C PRO A 137 -4.91 -12.87 -15.97
N THR A 138 -4.57 -13.67 -14.96
CA THR A 138 -5.45 -14.79 -14.59
C THR A 138 -6.74 -14.21 -14.03
N GLU A 139 -7.89 -14.61 -14.59
CA GLU A 139 -9.19 -14.16 -14.06
C GLU A 139 -9.25 -14.42 -12.55
N PRO A 140 -9.73 -13.45 -11.76
CA PRO A 140 -9.87 -13.66 -10.33
C PRO A 140 -10.81 -14.84 -10.13
N LYS A 141 -10.29 -15.95 -9.57
CA LYS A 141 -11.11 -17.10 -9.19
C LYS A 141 -12.18 -16.59 -8.24
N CYS A 142 -13.41 -16.47 -8.73
CA CYS A 142 -14.55 -16.00 -7.95
C CYS A 142 -14.77 -16.94 -6.76
N GLY A 143 -14.21 -16.57 -5.61
CA GLY A 143 -14.39 -17.25 -4.32
C GLY A 143 -15.46 -16.58 -3.45
N SER A 144 -16.23 -15.64 -4.03
CA SER A 144 -17.22 -14.83 -3.33
C SER A 144 -18.52 -14.64 -4.13
N CYS A 145 -18.91 -15.61 -4.95
CA CYS A 145 -20.33 -15.91 -5.09
C CYS A 145 -20.73 -16.69 -3.82
N ASN A 146 -21.59 -16.10 -3.00
CA ASN A 146 -22.07 -16.56 -1.68
C ASN A 146 -21.26 -16.08 -0.47
N ILE A 147 -21.47 -14.84 -0.05
CA ILE A 147 -22.01 -14.50 1.28
C ILE A 147 -22.89 -13.26 1.07
N LEU A 148 -24.21 -13.49 0.95
CA LEU A 148 -25.24 -12.55 1.40
C LEU A 148 -25.39 -12.71 2.91
#